data_AF-A0A2P8DIR0-F1
#
_entry.id   AF-A0A2P8DIR0-F1
#
_cell.length_a   1.000
_cell.length_b   1.000
_cell.length_c   1.000
_cell.angle_alpha   90.00
_cell.angle_beta   90.00
_cell.angle_gamma   90.00
#
_symmetry.space_group_name_H-M   'P 1'
#
loop_
_entity.id
_entity.type
_entity.pdbx_description
1 polymer ?
#
loop_
_entity_poly.entity_id
_entity_poly.type
_entity_poly.pdbx_seq_one_letter_code
_entity_poly.pdbx_strand_id
1 'polypeptide(L)'
;MAFLARANTEERRIVCCAATLIEAQHSKVKAAELSYARSLVSVEAVTEEIANEAVALLRAAGLHGHRHAIDAMVAATAMAQQGGVVLLTSDVDDMTALCGDRVAVVKV
;
A
#
# COMPACT_ATOMS: atom_id res chain seq x y z
N MET A 1 -11.17 3.83 -9.74
CA MET A 1 -10.42 4.59 -10.78
C MET A 1 -10.52 6.10 -10.65
N ALA A 2 -11.67 6.68 -10.25
CA ALA A 2 -11.80 8.14 -10.11
C ALA A 2 -10.74 8.78 -9.19
N PHE A 3 -10.38 8.13 -8.07
CA PHE A 3 -9.31 8.59 -7.17
C PHE A 3 -7.93 8.65 -7.82
N LEU A 4 -7.54 7.62 -8.60
CA LEU A 4 -6.24 7.59 -9.28
C LEU A 4 -6.14 8.66 -10.36
N ALA A 5 -7.18 8.78 -11.19
CA ALA A 5 -7.23 9.80 -12.23
C ALA A 5 -7.20 11.22 -11.63
N ARG A 6 -7.90 11.44 -10.51
CA ARG A 6 -7.91 12.74 -9.81
C ARG A 6 -6.55 13.07 -9.20
N ALA A 7 -5.93 12.13 -8.48
CA ALA A 7 -4.61 12.34 -7.88
C ALA A 7 -3.54 12.63 -8.94
N ASN A 8 -3.60 11.95 -10.09
CA ASN A 8 -2.71 12.24 -11.21
C ASN A 8 -2.94 13.63 -11.82
N THR A 9 -4.19 14.10 -11.87
CA THR A 9 -4.53 15.46 -12.33
C THR A 9 -4.04 16.53 -11.35
N GLU A 10 -3.95 16.21 -10.06
CA GLU A 10 -3.41 17.09 -9.01
C GLU A 10 -1.88 16.96 -8.86
N GLU A 11 -1.21 16.27 -9.79
CA GLU A 11 0.25 16.01 -9.78
C GLU A 11 0.74 15.34 -8.48
N ARG A 12 -0.15 14.62 -7.78
CA ARG A 12 0.23 13.85 -6.60
C ARG A 12 0.87 12.53 -7.03
N ARG A 13 2.04 12.23 -6.46
CA ARG A 13 2.67 10.92 -6.65
C ARG A 13 1.79 9.83 -6.05
N ILE A 14 1.38 8.87 -6.87
CA ILE A 14 0.64 7.69 -6.43
C ILE A 14 1.61 6.52 -6.37
N VAL A 15 1.71 5.90 -5.20
CA VAL A 15 2.61 4.78 -4.93
C VAL A 15 1.80 3.50 -4.70
N CYS A 16 2.29 2.39 -5.22
CA CYS A 16 1.73 1.06 -5.02
C CYS A 16 2.85 0.10 -4.60
N CYS A 17 2.64 -0.67 -3.54
CA CYS A 17 3.57 -1.74 -3.19
C CYS A 17 3.51 -2.84 -4.27
N ALA A 18 4.66 -3.36 -4.69
CA ALA A 18 4.71 -4.44 -5.68
C ALA A 18 3.88 -5.67 -5.27
N ALA A 19 3.81 -5.97 -3.96
CA ALA A 19 2.99 -7.07 -3.44
C ALA A 19 1.49 -6.89 -3.70
N THR A 20 1.00 -5.65 -3.73
CA THR A 20 -0.41 -5.33 -4.02
C THR A 20 -0.81 -5.73 -5.45
N LEU A 21 0.13 -5.78 -6.40
CA LEU A 21 -0.16 -6.27 -7.75
C LEU A 21 -0.55 -7.75 -7.75
N ILE A 22 0.06 -8.54 -6.84
CA ILE A 22 -0.22 -9.96 -6.69
C ILE A 22 -1.55 -10.13 -5.93
N GLU A 23 -1.71 -9.40 -4.83
CA GLU A 23 -2.92 -9.43 -4.00
C GLU A 23 -4.18 -9.04 -4.78
N ALA A 24 -4.08 -8.00 -5.61
CA ALA A 24 -5.20 -7.53 -6.42
C ALA A 24 -5.64 -8.56 -7.45
N GLN A 25 -4.80 -9.55 -7.81
CA GLN A 25 -5.13 -10.52 -8.86
C GLN A 25 -6.16 -11.54 -8.38
N HIS A 26 -7.34 -11.53 -9.01
CA HIS A 26 -8.35 -12.56 -8.85
C HIS A 26 -9.13 -12.78 -10.15
N SER A 27 -9.98 -13.81 -10.20
CA SER A 27 -10.67 -14.27 -11.42
C SER A 27 -11.58 -13.24 -12.12
N LYS A 28 -11.94 -12.14 -11.44
CA LYS A 28 -12.80 -11.09 -11.99
C LYS A 28 -12.00 -9.85 -12.45
N VAL A 29 -10.69 -9.83 -12.25
CA VAL A 29 -9.84 -8.72 -12.71
C VAL A 29 -9.61 -8.84 -14.21
N LYS A 30 -9.96 -7.78 -14.95
CA LYS A 30 -9.66 -7.70 -16.37
C LYS A 30 -8.25 -7.19 -16.58
N ALA A 31 -7.46 -7.91 -17.37
CA ALA A 31 -6.05 -7.57 -17.63
C ALA A 31 -5.88 -6.13 -18.16
N ALA A 32 -6.79 -5.65 -19.02
CA ALA A 32 -6.76 -4.28 -19.54
C ALA A 32 -7.01 -3.23 -18.44
N GLU A 33 -7.94 -3.49 -17.52
CA GLU A 33 -8.24 -2.58 -16.40
C GLU A 33 -7.05 -2.52 -15.42
N LEU A 34 -6.43 -3.66 -15.12
CA LEU A 34 -5.22 -3.73 -14.28
C LEU A 34 -4.03 -3.01 -14.93
N SER A 35 -3.81 -3.22 -16.23
CA SER A 35 -2.73 -2.55 -16.97
C SER A 35 -2.92 -1.04 -17.00
N TYR A 36 -4.15 -0.56 -17.17
CA TYR A 36 -4.47 0.86 -17.11
C TYR A 36 -4.23 1.42 -15.70
N ALA A 37 -4.73 0.76 -14.66
CA ALA A 37 -4.48 1.18 -13.28
C ALA A 37 -2.98 1.25 -12.95
N ARG A 38 -2.21 0.25 -13.41
CA ARG A 38 -0.75 0.21 -13.24
C ARG A 38 -0.04 1.38 -13.92
N SER A 39 -0.53 1.87 -15.06
CA SER A 39 0.06 3.03 -15.73
C SER A 39 -0.13 4.36 -14.97
N LEU A 40 -1.02 4.39 -13.97
CA LEU A 40 -1.31 5.59 -13.17
C LEU A 40 -0.50 5.63 -11.86
N VAL A 41 0.31 4.61 -11.55
CA VAL A 41 0.98 4.49 -10.25
C VAL A 41 2.47 4.15 -10.40
N SER A 42 3.28 4.65 -9.47
CA SER A 42 4.66 4.21 -9.25
C SER A 42 4.65 2.93 -8.43
N VAL A 43 5.12 1.82 -9.00
CA VAL A 43 5.23 0.54 -8.28
C VAL A 43 6.58 0.49 -7.57
N GLU A 44 6.56 0.41 -6.24
CA GLU A 44 7.75 0.31 -5.40
C GLU A 44 8.07 -1.15 -5.07
N ALA A 45 9.35 -1.52 -5.18
CA ALA A 45 9.81 -2.87 -4.89
C ALA A 45 9.78 -3.17 -3.39
N VAL A 46 9.53 -4.42 -3.04
CA VAL A 46 9.76 -4.92 -1.68
C VAL A 46 11.23 -5.36 -1.61
N THR A 47 12.08 -4.46 -1.13
CA THR A 47 13.50 -4.76 -0.87
C THR A 47 13.68 -5.43 0.49
N GLU A 48 14.90 -5.87 0.81
CA GLU A 48 15.23 -6.40 2.13
C GLU A 48 14.99 -5.37 3.24
N GLU A 49 15.29 -4.09 2.98
CA GLU A 49 15.03 -2.99 3.91
C GLU A 49 13.53 -2.83 4.19
N ILE A 50 12.69 -2.84 3.15
CA ILE A 50 11.23 -2.79 3.29
C ILE A 50 10.72 -4.02 4.04
N ALA A 51 11.24 -5.21 3.76
CA ALA A 51 10.87 -6.43 4.45
C ALA A 51 11.23 -6.38 5.95
N ASN A 52 12.41 -5.85 6.29
CA ASN A 52 12.84 -5.68 7.67
C ASN A 52 11.97 -4.65 8.42
N GLU A 53 11.62 -3.53 7.78
CA GLU A 53 10.67 -2.57 8.36
C GLU A 53 9.30 -3.21 8.57
N ALA A 54 8.78 -3.97 7.59
CA ALA A 54 7.51 -4.68 7.72
C ALA A 54 7.52 -5.66 8.90
N VAL A 55 8.62 -6.39 9.12
CA VAL A 55 8.80 -7.26 10.30
C VAL A 55 8.79 -6.44 11.60
N ALA A 56 9.42 -5.26 11.62
CA ALA A 56 9.42 -4.38 12.78
C ALA A 56 8.00 -3.88 13.10
N LEU A 57 7.23 -3.46 12.09
CA LEU A 57 5.84 -3.03 12.24
C LEU A 57 4.94 -4.15 12.78
N LEU A 58 5.06 -5.36 12.24
CA LEU A 58 4.33 -6.53 12.74
C LEU A 58 4.64 -6.81 14.21
N ARG A 59 5.91 -6.76 14.60
CA ARG A 59 6.33 -6.95 16.01
C ARG A 59 5.78 -5.87 16.92
N ALA A 60 5.84 -4.61 16.49
CA ALA A 60 5.34 -3.48 17.26
C ALA A 60 3.81 -3.56 17.46
N ALA A 61 3.08 -3.99 16.43
CA ALA A 61 1.64 -4.16 16.48
C ALA A 61 1.17 -5.48 17.12
N GLY A 62 2.09 -6.41 17.43
CA GLY A 62 1.75 -7.75 17.93
C GLY A 62 1.02 -8.62 16.89
N LEU A 63 1.20 -8.34 15.61
CA LEU A 63 0.54 -9.02 14.49
C LEU A 63 1.42 -10.13 13.90
N HIS A 64 0.79 -11.20 13.41
CA HIS A 64 1.52 -12.32 12.80
C HIS A 64 1.60 -12.17 11.29
N GLY A 65 2.82 -12.23 10.75
CA GLY A 65 3.07 -12.08 9.32
C GLY A 65 2.36 -13.09 8.40
N HIS A 66 1.92 -14.25 8.88
CA HIS A 66 1.17 -15.19 8.02
C HIS A 66 -0.20 -14.64 7.61
N ARG A 67 -0.76 -13.69 8.36
CA ARG A 67 -2.02 -13.02 8.05
C ARG A 67 -1.82 -11.64 7.45
N HIS A 68 -0.84 -10.90 7.95
CA HIS A 68 -0.69 -9.47 7.68
C HIS A 68 0.59 -9.14 6.89
N ALA A 69 1.21 -10.11 6.20
CA ALA A 69 2.46 -9.87 5.47
C ALA A 69 2.29 -8.78 4.40
N ILE A 70 1.20 -8.82 3.63
CA ILE A 70 0.98 -7.85 2.56
C ILE A 70 0.68 -6.47 3.14
N ASP A 71 -0.20 -6.38 4.15
CA ASP A 71 -0.48 -5.12 4.86
C ASP A 71 0.80 -4.52 5.45
N ALA A 72 1.67 -5.34 6.04
CA ALA A 72 2.93 -4.88 6.60
C ALA A 72 3.90 -4.40 5.51
N MET A 73 3.97 -5.06 4.36
CA MET A 73 4.76 -4.58 3.21
C MET A 73 4.21 -3.26 2.67
N VAL A 74 2.89 -3.10 2.60
CA VAL A 74 2.22 -1.85 2.20
C VAL A 74 2.52 -0.73 3.21
N ALA A 75 2.40 -1.01 4.50
CA ALA A 75 2.71 -0.07 5.59
C ALA A 75 4.18 0.37 5.55
N ALA A 76 5.11 -0.58 5.43
CA ALA A 76 6.54 -0.28 5.31
C ALA A 76 6.87 0.55 4.05
N THR A 77 6.23 0.22 2.92
CA THR A 77 6.36 1.00 1.67
C THR A 77 5.87 2.44 1.87
N ALA A 78 4.76 2.63 2.60
CA ALA A 78 4.23 3.94 2.94
C ALA A 78 5.17 4.72 3.88
N MET A 79 5.73 4.08 4.91
CA MET A 79 6.70 4.68 5.83
C MET A 79 7.99 5.14 5.15
N ALA A 80 8.39 4.47 4.07
CA ALA A 80 9.57 4.84 3.30
C ALA A 80 9.36 6.09 2.41
N GLN A 81 8.12 6.55 2.21
CA GLN A 81 7.85 7.74 1.41
C GLN A 81 8.15 9.04 2.18
N GLN A 82 8.61 10.06 1.46
CA GLN A 82 8.87 11.38 2.04
C GLN A 82 7.60 12.24 2.06
N GLY A 83 7.46 13.05 3.11
CA GLY A 83 6.36 14.01 3.25
C GLY A 83 5.10 13.42 3.87
N GLY A 84 3.98 14.14 3.74
CA GLY A 84 2.68 13.69 4.27
C GLY A 84 2.10 12.57 3.42
N VAL A 85 2.08 11.35 3.94
CA VAL A 85 1.56 10.16 3.25
C VAL A 85 0.10 9.94 3.62
N VAL A 86 -0.74 9.73 2.60
CA VAL A 86 -2.14 9.30 2.76
C VAL A 86 -2.26 7.90 2.17
N LEU A 87 -2.69 6.95 2.99
CA LEU A 87 -2.90 5.57 2.60
C LEU A 87 -4.39 5.30 2.42
N LEU A 88 -4.76 4.86 1.22
CA LEU A 88 -6.13 4.52 0.85
C LEU A 88 -6.33 3.02 1.00
N THR A 89 -7.26 2.59 1.84
CA THR A 89 -7.52 1.17 2.11
C THR A 89 -8.98 0.91 2.46
N SER A 90 -9.48 -0.29 2.17
CA SER A 90 -10.76 -0.75 2.72
C SER A 90 -10.61 -1.28 4.15
N ASP A 91 -9.43 -1.80 4.49
CA ASP A 91 -9.09 -2.33 5.81
C ASP A 91 -8.34 -1.27 6.64
N VAL A 92 -9.11 -0.45 7.34
CA VAL A 92 -8.59 0.68 8.12
C VAL A 92 -7.94 0.22 9.40
N ASP A 93 -8.44 -0.87 10.01
CA ASP A 93 -8.01 -1.31 11.33
C ASP A 93 -6.58 -1.87 11.28
N ASP A 94 -6.31 -2.76 10.33
CA ASP A 94 -4.98 -3.33 10.14
C ASP A 94 -3.95 -2.25 9.78
N MET A 95 -4.32 -1.34 8.87
CA MET A 95 -3.42 -0.29 8.44
C MET A 95 -3.16 0.76 9.52
N THR A 96 -4.15 1.05 10.38
CA THR A 96 -3.95 1.96 11.53
C THR A 96 -3.05 1.30 12.57
N ALA A 97 -3.24 0.00 12.83
CA ALA A 97 -2.39 -0.75 13.77
C ALA A 97 -0.92 -0.82 13.31
N LEU A 98 -0.68 -1.01 12.01
CA LEU A 98 0.66 -1.08 11.44
C LEU A 98 1.32 0.31 11.30
N CYS A 99 0.57 1.33 10.88
CA CYS A 99 1.15 2.63 10.59
C CYS A 99 1.27 3.56 11.81
N GLY A 100 0.36 3.44 12.78
CA GLY A 100 0.17 4.45 13.81
C GLY A 100 -0.07 5.84 13.21
N ASP A 101 0.34 6.89 13.92
CA ASP A 101 0.06 8.29 13.53
C ASP A 101 1.00 8.83 12.42
N ARG A 102 1.93 8.02 11.90
CA ARG A 102 2.91 8.46 10.88
C ARG A 102 2.32 8.55 9.48
N VAL A 103 1.23 7.83 9.21
CA VAL A 103 0.57 7.80 7.90
C VAL A 103 -0.93 8.05 8.11
N ALA A 104 -1.51 8.99 7.36
CA ALA A 104 -2.94 9.24 7.41
C ALA A 104 -3.69 8.13 6.66
N VAL A 105 -4.50 7.34 7.36
CA VAL A 105 -5.29 6.26 6.76
C VAL A 105 -6.68 6.77 6.39
N VAL A 106 -7.10 6.56 5.14
CA VAL A 106 -8.40 6.97 4.62
C VAL A 106 -9.12 5.78 4.01
N LYS A 107 -10.37 5.58 4.42
CA LYS A 107 -11.23 4.52 3.89
C LYS A 107 -11.65 4.81 2.45
N VAL A 108 -11.56 3.80 1.58
CA VAL A 108 -12.09 3.84 0.20
C VAL A 108 -13.04 2.68 -0.11
#